data_AF-A0A1J1GTZ1-F1
#
_entry.id   AF-A0A1J1GTZ1-F1
#
_cell.length_a   1.000
_cell.length_b   1.000
_cell.length_c   1.000
_cell.angle_alpha   90.00
_cell.angle_beta   90.00
_cell.angle_gamma   90.00
#
_symmetry.space_group_name_H-M   'P 1'
#
loop_
_entity.id
_entity.type
_entity.pdbx_description
1 polymer ?
#
loop_
_entity_poly.entity_id
_entity_poly.type
_entity_poly.pdbx_seq_one_letter_code
_entity_poly.pdbx_strand_id
1 'polypeptide(L)'
;MSLLYNEGCEDSGDFTKCLMSLCSINPNKLQSSYCIRAPEFVITQRPFNNVLINISKNIFTYEHYGPDYESSITILSNEDKDGILILYEYNPLYFKYPKETYLCRLRNKNQKISLCESINVNYIGKSISFNSYDIINRDDKKNNLISMKHLENPKHRIIKLKYNEIILKKDSCHHAKTKYNPHHTCRYIICEKDDHGNTMCANSNYNGKLIHLLDYYTFANLKEERIVYLPNKCLKSDSNLLCTPYMCIKNNLNESYSCEYEEISIVKNIFPSPETFKAISTNHQAIYHESNLRSSSVYAMTLMPFLIIFIFFFCYIYKIFRKKRRKIN
;
A
#
# COMPACT_ATOMS: atom_id res chain seq x y z
N MET A 1 -3.56 0.03 1.59
CA MET A 1 -2.96 1.36 1.30
C MET A 1 -1.98 1.73 2.39
N SER A 2 -0.88 2.36 2.02
CA SER A 2 0.17 2.83 2.92
C SER A 2 0.62 4.23 2.51
N LEU A 3 1.19 4.96 3.47
CA LEU A 3 1.90 6.21 3.22
C LEU A 3 3.39 5.88 3.09
N LEU A 4 4.00 6.27 1.97
CA LEU A 4 5.44 6.39 1.85
C LEU A 4 5.82 7.82 2.23
N TYR A 5 6.69 7.96 3.23
CA TYR A 5 7.30 9.21 3.63
C TYR A 5 8.78 9.20 3.24
N ASN A 6 9.19 10.19 2.45
CA ASN A 6 10.55 10.43 2.01
C ASN A 6 11.08 11.66 2.75
N GLU A 7 12.03 11.44 3.65
CA GLU A 7 12.67 12.50 4.44
C GLU A 7 13.67 13.31 3.63
N GLY A 8 14.10 12.78 2.50
CA GLY A 8 15.14 13.35 1.65
C GLY A 8 16.31 12.39 1.46
N CYS A 9 17.23 12.79 0.59
CA CYS A 9 18.40 12.00 0.20
C CYS A 9 19.65 12.77 0.60
N GLU A 10 20.61 12.10 1.24
CA GLU A 10 21.82 12.74 1.77
C GLU A 10 22.72 13.28 0.64
N ASP A 11 22.76 12.59 -0.51
CA ASP A 11 23.54 12.98 -1.69
C ASP A 11 22.64 13.42 -2.86
N SER A 12 23.05 14.49 -3.54
CA SER A 12 22.28 15.25 -4.53
C SER A 12 21.92 14.53 -5.85
N GLY A 13 21.98 13.19 -5.93
CA GLY A 13 21.67 12.45 -7.15
C GLY A 13 21.19 11.01 -7.00
N ASP A 14 21.54 10.31 -5.91
CA ASP A 14 21.25 8.88 -5.81
C ASP A 14 20.01 8.59 -4.97
N PHE A 15 18.96 8.10 -5.63
CA PHE A 15 17.70 7.78 -4.98
C PHE A 15 17.81 6.58 -4.01
N THR A 16 18.86 5.75 -4.12
CA THR A 16 19.10 4.64 -3.19
C THR A 16 19.58 5.08 -1.83
N LYS A 17 20.01 6.34 -1.68
CA LYS A 17 20.42 6.92 -0.41
C LYS A 17 19.33 7.77 0.23
N CYS A 18 18.09 7.69 -0.25
CA CYS A 18 16.98 8.40 0.35
C CYS A 18 16.47 7.68 1.59
N LEU A 19 16.21 8.46 2.63
CA LEU A 19 15.64 7.97 3.89
C LEU A 19 14.13 7.90 3.74
N MET A 20 13.62 6.69 3.56
CA MET A 20 12.20 6.43 3.29
C MET A 20 11.57 5.52 4.35
N SER A 21 10.33 5.82 4.70
CA SER A 21 9.52 5.04 5.63
C SER A 21 8.18 4.71 5.01
N LEU A 22 7.77 3.43 5.04
CA LEU A 22 6.44 3.01 4.62
C LEU A 22 5.58 2.64 5.81
N CYS A 23 4.37 3.20 5.86
CA CYS A 23 3.52 3.11 7.02
C CYS A 23 2.09 2.72 6.61
N SER A 24 1.61 1.59 7.12
CA SER A 24 0.24 1.17 6.85
C SER A 24 -0.74 2.19 7.44
N ILE A 25 -1.75 2.57 6.67
CA ILE A 25 -2.79 3.49 7.16
C ILE A 25 -3.82 2.64 7.89
N ASN A 26 -3.97 2.85 9.21
CA ASN A 26 -4.92 2.10 10.02
C ASN A 26 -6.35 2.35 9.50
N PRO A 27 -7.14 1.32 9.18
CA PRO A 27 -8.52 1.50 8.71
C PRO A 27 -9.41 2.14 9.79
N ASN A 28 -9.13 1.92 11.08
CA ASN A 28 -9.94 2.42 12.19
C ASN A 28 -9.99 3.95 12.23
N LYS A 29 -11.17 4.55 11.99
CA LYS A 29 -11.38 6.01 11.90
C LYS A 29 -10.99 6.75 13.19
N LEU A 30 -11.08 6.10 14.34
CA LEU A 30 -10.90 6.77 15.64
C LEU A 30 -9.44 6.89 16.07
N GLN A 31 -8.52 6.15 15.43
CA GLN A 31 -7.13 6.07 15.83
C GLN A 31 -6.23 6.75 14.80
N SER A 32 -5.29 7.56 15.30
CA SER A 32 -4.15 8.00 14.51
C SER A 32 -3.28 6.80 14.12
N SER A 33 -2.64 6.89 12.96
CA SER A 33 -1.59 5.95 12.58
C SER A 33 -0.25 6.49 13.07
N TYR A 34 0.67 5.58 13.38
CA TYR A 34 2.03 5.93 13.76
C TYR A 34 2.97 5.33 12.73
N CYS A 35 3.79 6.19 12.16
CA CYS A 35 4.78 5.86 11.17
C CYS A 35 6.14 5.89 11.85
N ILE A 36 6.56 4.70 12.31
CA ILE A 36 7.88 4.54 12.89
C ILE A 36 8.84 4.42 11.71
N ARG A 37 9.93 5.19 11.74
CA ARG A 37 11.01 5.04 10.78
C ARG A 37 11.42 3.57 10.74
N ALA A 38 11.25 2.93 9.60
CA ALA A 38 11.42 1.50 9.53
C ALA A 38 12.92 1.11 9.58
N PRO A 39 13.26 -0.10 10.05
CA PRO A 39 14.65 -0.55 10.11
C PRO A 39 15.29 -0.57 8.71
N GLU A 40 16.62 -0.63 8.67
CA GLU A 40 17.43 -0.66 7.44
C GLU A 40 16.82 -1.62 6.40
N PHE A 41 16.38 -1.05 5.27
CA PHE A 41 15.93 -1.83 4.13
C PHE A 41 17.09 -2.14 3.21
N VAL A 42 17.04 -3.30 2.57
CA VAL A 42 17.89 -3.53 1.41
C VAL A 42 17.26 -2.85 0.22
N ILE A 43 17.92 -1.79 -0.24
CA ILE A 43 17.52 -1.08 -1.45
C ILE A 43 18.17 -1.78 -2.64
N THR A 44 17.33 -2.25 -3.56
CA THR A 44 17.77 -2.91 -4.79
C THR A 44 17.40 -2.05 -5.98
N GLN A 45 18.37 -1.81 -6.87
CA GLN A 45 18.10 -1.27 -8.21
C GLN A 45 18.14 -2.43 -9.20
N ARG A 46 17.07 -2.60 -9.99
CA ARG A 46 17.19 -3.47 -11.17
C ARG A 46 17.70 -2.64 -12.35
N PRO A 47 18.62 -3.19 -13.16
CA PRO A 47 19.09 -2.52 -14.36
C PRO A 47 17.92 -2.34 -15.35
N PHE A 48 17.87 -1.15 -15.95
CA PHE A 48 16.84 -0.58 -16.82
C PHE A 48 16.52 -1.35 -18.14
N ASN A 49 16.97 -2.59 -18.31
CA ASN A 49 16.95 -3.29 -19.60
C ASN A 49 15.87 -4.38 -19.74
N ASN A 50 14.74 -4.25 -19.06
CA ASN A 50 13.74 -5.32 -19.01
C ASN A 50 12.45 -4.98 -19.77
N VAL A 51 12.13 -5.82 -20.75
CA VAL A 51 10.81 -5.98 -21.43
C VAL A 51 9.62 -6.01 -20.45
N LEU A 52 9.90 -6.24 -19.15
CA LEU A 52 8.95 -6.41 -18.07
C LEU A 52 8.40 -5.11 -17.49
N ILE A 53 8.92 -3.93 -17.83
CA ILE A 53 8.42 -2.65 -17.29
C ILE A 53 8.10 -1.70 -18.45
N ASN A 54 6.86 -1.22 -18.50
CA ASN A 54 6.40 -0.21 -19.44
C ASN A 54 5.70 0.93 -18.67
N ILE A 55 6.51 1.91 -18.24
CA ILE A 55 6.03 3.06 -17.47
C ILE A 55 5.11 3.96 -18.28
N SER A 56 5.32 4.09 -19.59
CA SER A 56 4.44 4.87 -20.48
C SER A 56 2.98 4.36 -20.49
N LYS A 57 2.76 3.10 -20.10
CA LYS A 57 1.43 2.48 -19.96
C LYS A 57 1.02 2.19 -18.52
N ASN A 58 1.85 2.51 -17.52
CA ASN A 58 1.75 2.04 -16.14
C ASN A 58 1.54 0.51 -16.08
N ILE A 59 2.40 -0.25 -16.76
CA ILE A 59 2.37 -1.71 -16.76
C ILE A 59 3.73 -2.22 -16.31
N PHE A 60 3.75 -3.22 -15.43
CA PHE A 60 4.96 -3.99 -15.16
C PHE A 60 4.61 -5.43 -14.75
N THR A 61 5.53 -6.36 -14.94
CA THR A 61 5.39 -7.73 -14.44
C THR A 61 5.68 -7.76 -12.96
N TYR A 62 4.78 -8.30 -12.14
CA TYR A 62 5.03 -8.40 -10.71
C TYR A 62 5.74 -9.73 -10.42
N GLU A 63 6.96 -9.65 -9.90
CA GLU A 63 7.76 -10.77 -9.41
C GLU A 63 8.11 -10.54 -7.94
N HIS A 64 8.72 -11.54 -7.31
CA HIS A 64 9.44 -11.31 -6.05
C HIS A 64 10.80 -10.68 -6.40
N TYR A 65 11.03 -9.44 -5.93
CA TYR A 65 12.17 -8.64 -6.37
C TYR A 65 13.30 -8.57 -5.35
N GLY A 66 12.97 -8.59 -4.06
CA GLY A 66 13.91 -8.43 -2.97
C GLY A 66 14.67 -9.70 -2.59
N PRO A 67 15.68 -9.55 -1.72
CA PRO A 67 16.25 -10.68 -1.00
C PRO A 67 15.16 -11.47 -0.26
N ASP A 68 15.31 -12.79 -0.27
CA ASP A 68 14.51 -13.65 0.61
C ASP A 68 14.73 -13.19 2.07
N TYR A 69 13.68 -13.30 2.89
CA TYR A 69 13.74 -13.04 4.33
C TYR A 69 13.94 -11.57 4.76
N GLU A 70 14.04 -10.61 3.86
CA GLU A 70 14.25 -9.21 4.25
C GLU A 70 13.15 -8.29 3.70
N SER A 71 12.96 -7.15 4.36
CA SER A 71 12.14 -6.09 3.78
C SER A 71 12.98 -5.33 2.77
N SER A 72 12.43 -5.10 1.58
CA SER A 72 13.19 -4.52 0.47
C SER A 72 12.44 -3.36 -0.17
N ILE A 73 13.23 -2.47 -0.76
CA ILE A 73 12.74 -1.43 -1.65
C ILE A 73 13.37 -1.68 -3.00
N THR A 74 12.56 -1.99 -4.00
CA THR A 74 13.01 -2.14 -5.39
C THR A 74 12.59 -0.91 -6.18
N ILE A 75 13.58 -0.21 -6.73
CA ILE A 75 13.34 0.91 -7.64
C ILE A 75 13.07 0.32 -9.04
N LEU A 76 11.82 0.43 -9.50
CA LEU A 76 11.36 -0.05 -10.80
C LEU A 76 11.60 0.97 -11.92
N SER A 77 11.59 2.25 -11.59
CA SER A 77 11.94 3.36 -12.48
C SER A 77 12.49 4.52 -11.65
N ASN A 78 13.50 5.21 -12.17
CA ASN A 78 14.11 6.39 -11.56
C ASN A 78 14.29 7.55 -12.56
N GLU A 79 13.45 7.62 -13.59
CA GLU A 79 13.51 8.72 -14.56
C GLU A 79 12.67 9.92 -14.12
N ASP A 80 13.30 11.10 -14.06
CA ASP A 80 12.64 12.36 -13.68
C ASP A 80 11.45 12.73 -14.58
N LYS A 81 11.39 12.21 -15.81
CA LYS A 81 10.31 12.48 -16.78
C LYS A 81 9.04 11.69 -16.51
N ASP A 82 9.19 10.46 -15.99
CA ASP A 82 8.09 9.52 -15.79
C ASP A 82 7.71 9.36 -14.30
N GLY A 83 8.57 9.87 -13.43
CA GLY A 83 8.50 9.72 -11.99
C GLY A 83 9.21 8.45 -11.52
N ILE A 84 9.45 8.40 -10.22
CA ILE A 84 10.15 7.32 -9.54
C ILE A 84 9.11 6.29 -9.12
N LEU A 85 9.19 5.07 -9.66
CA LEU A 85 8.30 3.97 -9.34
C LEU A 85 9.02 3.00 -8.41
N ILE A 86 8.39 2.70 -7.27
CA ILE A 86 9.02 1.96 -6.18
C ILE A 86 8.09 0.82 -5.77
N LEU A 87 8.66 -0.38 -5.71
CA LEU A 87 8.02 -1.53 -5.09
C LEU A 87 8.60 -1.69 -3.69
N TYR A 88 7.73 -1.72 -2.69
CA TYR A 88 8.11 -1.97 -1.32
C TYR A 88 7.60 -3.35 -0.90
N GLU A 89 8.50 -4.22 -0.48
CA GLU A 89 8.19 -5.56 0.00
C GLU A 89 8.43 -5.61 1.51
N TYR A 90 7.35 -5.68 2.28
CA TYR A 90 7.38 -5.70 3.73
C TYR A 90 7.49 -7.13 4.25
N ASN A 91 8.54 -7.42 5.00
CA ASN A 91 8.80 -8.76 5.54
C ASN A 91 9.43 -8.72 6.94
N PRO A 92 8.69 -8.28 7.97
CA PRO A 92 9.23 -8.09 9.31
C PRO A 92 9.51 -9.41 10.06
N LEU A 93 8.98 -10.52 9.57
CA LEU A 93 9.08 -11.84 10.22
C LEU A 93 10.06 -12.77 9.51
N TYR A 94 10.88 -12.23 8.60
CA TYR A 94 11.87 -13.00 7.86
C TYR A 94 11.26 -14.26 7.23
N PHE A 95 10.14 -14.10 6.51
CA PHE A 95 9.56 -15.18 5.73
C PHE A 95 10.21 -15.27 4.34
N LYS A 96 10.09 -16.41 3.67
CA LYS A 96 10.64 -16.55 2.31
C LYS A 96 10.04 -15.55 1.32
N TYR A 97 8.76 -15.20 1.50
CA TYR A 97 8.04 -14.22 0.68
C TYR A 97 7.58 -13.05 1.55
N PRO A 98 7.46 -11.83 0.98
CA PRO A 98 7.01 -10.68 1.73
C PRO A 98 5.58 -10.88 2.22
N LYS A 99 5.32 -10.40 3.44
CA LYS A 99 3.99 -10.43 4.03
C LYS A 99 3.04 -9.50 3.27
N GLU A 100 3.53 -8.33 2.90
CA GLU A 100 2.77 -7.30 2.19
C GLU A 100 3.65 -6.63 1.15
N THR A 101 3.10 -6.33 -0.02
CA THR A 101 3.80 -5.60 -1.06
C THR A 101 3.00 -4.37 -1.45
N TYR A 102 3.67 -3.23 -1.62
CA TYR A 102 3.08 -1.95 -1.94
C TYR A 102 3.76 -1.33 -3.15
N LEU A 103 2.96 -0.78 -4.06
CA LEU A 103 3.46 0.01 -5.18
C LEU A 103 3.29 1.49 -4.86
N CYS A 104 4.41 2.21 -4.87
CA CYS A 104 4.49 3.63 -4.62
C CYS A 104 5.00 4.34 -5.88
N ARG A 105 4.60 5.60 -6.05
CA ARG A 105 5.19 6.49 -7.06
C ARG A 105 5.54 7.82 -6.41
N LEU A 106 6.66 8.42 -6.80
CA LEU A 106 6.99 9.81 -6.50
C LEU A 106 7.15 10.55 -7.84
N ARG A 107 6.71 11.79 -7.91
CA ARG A 107 6.92 12.63 -9.10
C ARG A 107 8.40 12.97 -9.29
N ASN A 108 9.11 13.19 -8.20
CA ASN A 108 10.55 13.47 -8.18
C ASN A 108 11.13 13.13 -6.80
N LYS A 109 12.47 13.13 -6.69
CA LYS A 109 13.20 12.81 -5.46
C LYS A 109 12.92 13.74 -4.26
N ASN A 110 12.45 14.96 -4.51
CA ASN A 110 12.17 15.95 -3.46
C ASN A 110 10.75 15.83 -2.90
N GLN A 111 9.88 15.04 -3.54
CA GLN A 111 8.54 14.82 -3.05
C GLN A 111 8.57 14.00 -1.77
N LYS A 112 7.93 14.52 -0.72
CA LYS A 112 7.99 13.93 0.61
C LYS A 112 6.98 12.82 0.84
N ILE A 113 5.84 12.83 0.18
CA ILE A 113 4.74 11.89 0.49
C ILE A 113 4.17 11.21 -0.75
N SER A 114 3.81 9.93 -0.61
CA SER A 114 3.08 9.16 -1.61
C SER A 114 2.07 8.23 -0.94
N LEU A 115 0.91 8.05 -1.58
CA LEU A 115 -0.04 7.00 -1.21
C LEU A 115 0.14 5.79 -2.11
N CYS A 116 0.54 4.69 -1.47
CA CYS A 116 0.84 3.44 -2.12
C CYS A 116 -0.32 2.48 -2.01
N GLU A 117 -0.55 1.71 -3.06
CA GLU A 117 -1.59 0.69 -3.11
C GLU A 117 -0.96 -0.69 -2.88
N SER A 118 -1.66 -1.53 -2.13
CA SER A 118 -1.20 -2.90 -1.87
C SER A 118 -1.37 -3.76 -3.12
N ILE A 119 -0.39 -4.60 -3.41
CA ILE A 119 -0.45 -5.58 -4.49
C ILE A 119 -0.89 -6.93 -3.92
N ASN A 120 -1.80 -7.60 -4.62
CA ASN A 120 -2.20 -8.94 -4.24
C ASN A 120 -1.09 -9.93 -4.57
N VAL A 121 -0.67 -10.74 -3.60
CA VAL A 121 0.36 -11.79 -3.76
C VAL A 121 0.02 -12.78 -4.90
N ASN A 122 -1.27 -13.00 -5.20
CA ASN A 122 -1.72 -13.86 -6.29
C ASN A 122 -1.45 -13.28 -7.69
N TYR A 123 -0.90 -12.07 -7.77
CA TYR A 123 -0.48 -11.44 -9.02
C TYR A 123 0.99 -11.71 -9.37
N ILE A 124 1.75 -12.42 -8.52
CA ILE A 124 3.11 -12.83 -8.84
C ILE A 124 3.14 -13.59 -10.19
N GLY A 125 4.10 -13.25 -11.04
CA GLY A 125 4.29 -13.76 -12.39
C GLY A 125 3.40 -13.10 -13.46
N LYS A 126 2.49 -12.19 -13.10
CA LYS A 126 1.57 -11.53 -14.05
C LYS A 126 2.02 -10.11 -14.33
N SER A 127 1.79 -9.63 -15.55
CA SER A 127 1.84 -8.18 -15.78
C SER A 127 0.64 -7.52 -15.15
N ILE A 128 0.89 -6.56 -14.29
CA ILE A 128 -0.08 -5.74 -13.61
C ILE A 128 -0.07 -4.35 -14.23
N SER A 129 -1.24 -3.72 -14.19
CA SER A 129 -1.41 -2.33 -14.58
C SER A 129 -2.04 -1.53 -13.46
N PHE A 130 -1.74 -0.24 -13.43
CA PHE A 130 -2.17 0.64 -12.36
C PHE A 130 -2.51 2.04 -12.86
N ASN A 131 -3.30 2.76 -12.08
CA ASN A 131 -3.52 4.19 -12.27
C ASN A 131 -2.59 4.98 -11.35
N SER A 132 -2.09 6.10 -11.83
CA SER A 132 -1.27 7.02 -11.03
C SER A 132 -1.80 8.44 -11.13
N TYR A 133 -1.71 9.17 -10.03
CA TYR A 133 -2.17 10.55 -9.93
C TYR A 133 -1.10 11.40 -9.28
N ASP A 134 -0.80 12.56 -9.84
CA ASP A 134 0.00 13.59 -9.18
C ASP A 134 -0.90 14.75 -8.80
N ILE A 135 -0.91 15.10 -7.52
CA ILE A 135 -1.66 16.23 -7.02
C ILE A 135 -0.69 17.31 -6.62
N ILE A 136 -0.85 18.45 -7.29
CA ILE A 136 0.07 19.57 -7.21
C ILE A 136 -0.69 20.84 -6.87
N ASN A 137 -0.02 21.76 -6.20
CA ASN A 137 -0.61 23.04 -5.87
C ASN A 137 -0.74 23.89 -7.15
N ARG A 138 -1.97 24.36 -7.42
CA ARG A 138 -2.30 25.25 -8.54
C ARG A 138 -1.56 26.59 -8.45
N ASP A 139 -1.35 27.09 -7.24
CA ASP A 139 -0.83 28.44 -7.00
C ASP A 139 0.70 28.49 -6.93
N ASP A 140 1.37 27.33 -6.92
CA ASP A 140 2.83 27.25 -6.92
C ASP A 140 3.40 27.56 -8.31
N LYS A 141 4.12 28.67 -8.43
CA LYS A 141 4.77 29.11 -9.68
C LYS A 141 5.81 28.11 -10.20
N LYS A 142 6.42 27.29 -9.33
CA LYS A 142 7.37 26.23 -9.74
C LYS A 142 6.70 25.15 -10.59
N ASN A 143 5.39 24.96 -10.45
CA ASN A 143 4.63 23.96 -11.20
C ASN A 143 4.36 24.33 -12.67
N ASN A 144 4.56 25.60 -13.06
CA ASN A 144 4.47 26.00 -14.47
C ASN A 144 5.71 25.63 -15.28
N LEU A 145 6.86 25.37 -14.63
CA LEU A 145 8.12 25.02 -15.27
C LEU A 145 8.28 23.50 -15.47
N ILE A 146 7.72 22.69 -14.59
CA ILE A 146 7.73 21.23 -14.69
C ILE A 146 6.52 20.79 -15.52
N SER A 147 6.50 21.18 -16.80
CA SER A 147 5.52 20.64 -17.73
C SER A 147 5.92 19.20 -18.05
N MET A 148 5.32 18.22 -17.38
CA MET A 148 5.39 16.81 -17.80
C MET A 148 4.54 16.63 -19.06
N LYS A 149 4.91 17.35 -20.13
CA LYS A 149 4.22 17.44 -21.43
C LYS A 149 4.24 16.13 -22.23
N HIS A 150 4.85 15.06 -21.72
CA HIS A 150 5.15 13.86 -22.51
C HIS A 150 4.67 12.54 -21.90
N LEU A 151 3.95 12.54 -20.78
CA LEU A 151 3.20 11.35 -20.36
C LEU A 151 1.89 11.30 -21.16
N GLU A 152 1.92 10.78 -22.39
CA GLU A 152 0.73 10.23 -23.07
C GLU A 152 0.31 8.90 -22.42
N ASN A 153 0.38 8.82 -21.09
CA ASN A 153 -0.05 7.65 -20.35
C ASN A 153 -1.52 7.84 -19.98
N PRO A 154 -2.46 7.09 -20.59
CA PRO A 154 -3.89 7.24 -20.34
C PRO A 154 -4.29 6.89 -18.90
N LYS A 155 -3.41 6.17 -18.17
CA LYS A 155 -3.60 5.78 -16.77
C LYS A 155 -2.92 6.71 -15.78
N HIS A 156 -2.25 7.77 -16.25
CA HIS A 156 -1.68 8.82 -15.43
C HIS A 156 -2.49 10.12 -15.53
N ARG A 157 -2.68 10.81 -14.40
CA ARG A 157 -3.33 12.14 -14.38
C ARG A 157 -2.64 13.10 -13.43
N ILE A 158 -2.41 14.32 -13.90
CA ILE A 158 -1.98 15.43 -13.04
C ILE A 158 -3.21 16.26 -12.68
N ILE A 159 -3.44 16.45 -11.38
CA ILE A 159 -4.58 17.19 -10.82
C ILE A 159 -4.05 18.43 -10.11
N LYS A 160 -4.46 19.61 -10.58
CA LYS A 160 -4.10 20.90 -9.98
C LYS A 160 -5.20 21.36 -9.02
N LEU A 161 -4.91 21.32 -7.72
CA LEU A 161 -5.85 21.74 -6.67
C LEU A 161 -5.37 23.04 -6.00
N LYS A 162 -6.35 23.83 -5.56
CA LYS A 162 -6.11 24.94 -4.63
C LYS A 162 -6.09 24.36 -3.22
N TYR A 163 -5.07 24.71 -2.45
CA TYR A 163 -4.94 24.29 -1.07
C TYR A 163 -5.38 25.43 -0.17
N ASN A 164 -6.24 25.13 0.80
CA ASN A 164 -6.67 26.10 1.78
C ASN A 164 -5.68 26.16 2.94
N GLU A 165 -5.58 27.31 3.59
CA GLU A 165 -4.80 27.44 4.83
C GLU A 165 -5.49 26.64 5.94
N ILE A 166 -4.76 25.71 6.55
CA ILE A 166 -5.28 24.93 7.67
C ILE A 166 -4.39 25.07 8.91
N ILE A 167 -4.99 24.92 10.07
CA ILE A 167 -4.32 24.80 11.35
C ILE A 167 -4.83 23.54 12.02
N LEU A 168 -3.93 22.71 12.52
CA LEU A 168 -4.26 21.54 13.33
C LEU A 168 -4.03 21.89 14.81
N LYS A 169 -4.98 21.55 15.67
CA LYS A 169 -4.88 21.73 17.12
C LYS A 169 -5.14 20.41 17.82
N LYS A 170 -4.35 20.15 18.85
CA LYS A 170 -4.63 19.08 19.81
C LYS A 170 -5.70 19.60 20.77
N ASP A 171 -6.81 18.88 20.90
CA ASP A 171 -7.98 19.34 21.66
C ASP A 171 -8.03 18.70 23.05
N SER A 172 -8.31 17.40 23.09
CA SER A 172 -8.48 16.65 24.34
C SER A 172 -7.85 15.28 24.22
N CYS A 173 -7.29 14.75 25.32
CA CYS A 173 -6.80 13.38 25.36
C CYS A 173 -7.50 12.59 26.45
N HIS A 174 -7.86 11.36 26.10
CA HIS A 174 -8.58 10.45 27.00
C HIS A 174 -7.80 9.15 27.15
N HIS A 175 -7.73 8.66 28.38
CA HIS A 175 -7.31 7.29 28.67
C HIS A 175 -8.51 6.36 28.47
N ALA A 176 -8.55 5.67 27.34
CA ALA A 176 -9.51 4.62 27.11
C ALA A 176 -8.99 3.31 27.72
N LYS A 177 -9.60 2.85 28.82
CA LYS A 177 -9.34 1.51 29.35
C LYS A 177 -10.12 0.49 28.52
N THR A 178 -9.45 -0.24 27.63
CA THR A 178 -10.00 -1.49 27.12
C THR A 178 -9.67 -2.62 28.08
N LYS A 179 -10.37 -3.76 27.96
CA LYS A 179 -10.23 -4.94 28.86
C LYS A 179 -8.80 -5.50 28.89
N TYR A 180 -7.97 -5.21 27.87
CA TYR A 180 -6.65 -5.81 27.70
C TYR A 180 -5.50 -4.80 27.65
N ASN A 181 -5.70 -3.60 27.08
CA ASN A 181 -4.66 -2.57 27.01
C ASN A 181 -5.24 -1.15 27.18
N PRO A 182 -4.72 -0.34 28.12
CA PRO A 182 -5.05 1.07 28.16
C PRO A 182 -4.45 1.79 26.94
N HIS A 183 -5.27 2.54 26.22
CA HIS A 183 -4.82 3.37 25.11
C HIS A 183 -5.04 4.85 25.45
N HIS A 184 -4.02 5.67 25.23
CA HIS A 184 -4.15 7.12 25.30
C HIS A 184 -4.54 7.64 23.92
N THR A 185 -5.77 8.10 23.77
CA THR A 185 -6.31 8.59 22.49
C THR A 185 -6.52 10.09 22.58
N CYS A 186 -5.83 10.84 21.70
CA CYS A 186 -6.02 12.28 21.58
C CYS A 186 -6.94 12.60 20.41
N ARG A 187 -7.83 13.55 20.65
CA ARG A 187 -8.66 14.21 19.66
C ARG A 187 -7.92 15.41 19.10
N TYR A 188 -7.99 15.55 17.78
CA TYR A 188 -7.43 16.68 17.07
C TYR A 188 -8.56 17.43 16.33
N ILE A 189 -8.39 18.73 16.17
CA ILE A 189 -9.30 19.62 15.45
C ILE A 189 -8.51 20.25 14.32
N ILE A 190 -9.05 20.17 13.11
CA ILE A 190 -8.56 20.89 11.95
C ILE A 190 -9.45 22.12 11.74
N CYS A 191 -8.83 23.29 11.59
CA CYS A 191 -9.49 24.53 11.26
C CYS A 191 -9.00 24.99 9.88
N GLU A 192 -9.93 25.21 8.97
CA GLU A 192 -9.67 25.63 7.59
C GLU A 192 -10.18 27.06 7.42
N LYS A 193 -9.37 27.92 6.80
CA LYS A 193 -9.81 29.26 6.40
C LYS A 193 -10.30 29.20 4.95
N ASP A 194 -11.51 29.71 4.73
CA ASP A 194 -12.04 29.90 3.38
C ASP A 194 -11.47 31.16 2.72
N ASP A 195 -11.80 31.35 1.44
CA ASP A 195 -11.37 32.50 0.63
C ASP A 195 -11.92 33.85 1.12
N HIS A 196 -12.90 33.83 2.03
CA HIS A 196 -13.50 35.02 2.64
C HIS A 196 -12.96 35.29 4.05
N GLY A 197 -12.01 34.47 4.53
CA GLY A 197 -11.39 34.58 5.85
C GLY A 197 -12.20 33.94 6.98
N ASN A 198 -13.33 33.28 6.70
CA ASN A 198 -14.07 32.54 7.72
C ASN A 198 -13.31 31.27 8.10
N THR A 199 -13.25 30.97 9.39
CA THR A 199 -12.60 29.76 9.90
C THR A 199 -13.65 28.70 10.22
N MET A 200 -13.59 27.55 9.55
CA MET A 200 -14.41 26.38 9.85
C MET A 200 -13.56 25.30 10.52
N CYS A 201 -13.95 24.88 11.72
CA CYS A 201 -13.23 23.86 12.47
C CYS A 201 -14.03 22.55 12.55
N ALA A 202 -13.35 21.43 12.34
CA ALA A 202 -13.94 20.11 12.43
C ALA A 202 -12.98 19.13 13.11
N ASN A 203 -13.50 18.04 13.65
CA ASN A 203 -12.66 16.99 14.23
C ASN A 203 -11.91 16.27 13.11
N SER A 204 -10.57 16.28 13.16
CA SER A 204 -9.73 15.72 12.08
C SER A 204 -9.74 14.20 12.05
N ASN A 205 -9.95 13.52 13.18
CA ASN A 205 -10.09 12.05 13.22
C ASN A 205 -11.34 11.58 12.43
N TYR A 206 -12.39 12.42 12.32
CA TYR A 206 -13.59 12.08 11.54
C TYR A 206 -13.51 12.55 10.08
N ASN A 207 -12.73 13.60 9.80
CA ASN A 207 -12.63 14.20 8.47
C ASN A 207 -11.43 13.72 7.66
N GLY A 208 -10.54 12.94 8.27
CA GLY A 208 -9.38 12.36 7.61
C GLY A 208 -8.63 11.37 8.49
N LYS A 209 -7.34 11.22 8.21
CA LYS A 209 -6.39 10.42 8.98
C LYS A 209 -5.20 11.27 9.38
N LEU A 210 -4.78 11.08 10.61
CA LEU A 210 -3.55 11.66 11.15
C LEU A 210 -2.51 10.56 11.23
N ILE A 211 -1.35 10.83 10.66
CA ILE A 211 -0.22 9.90 10.65
C ILE A 211 0.94 10.62 11.33
N HIS A 212 1.27 10.21 12.55
CA HIS A 212 2.42 10.76 13.28
C HIS A 212 3.69 10.14 12.73
N LEU A 213 4.65 10.98 12.35
CA LEU A 213 5.97 10.56 11.90
C LEU A 213 6.89 10.52 13.12
N LEU A 214 7.38 9.32 13.47
CA LEU A 214 8.21 9.07 14.65
C LEU A 214 9.63 8.71 14.23
N ASP A 215 10.62 9.38 14.81
CA ASP A 215 12.02 8.97 14.72
C ASP A 215 12.30 7.81 15.69
N TYR A 216 13.13 6.86 15.25
CA TYR A 216 13.29 5.52 15.80
C TYR A 216 13.71 5.48 17.29
N TYR A 217 14.25 6.59 17.82
CA TYR A 217 14.97 6.57 19.10
C TYR A 217 14.31 7.29 20.27
N THR A 218 13.25 8.09 20.12
CA THR A 218 12.74 8.85 21.27
C THR A 218 11.23 9.09 21.26
N PHE A 219 10.49 8.30 22.04
CA PHE A 219 9.18 8.72 22.56
C PHE A 219 9.30 9.91 23.53
N ALA A 220 10.49 10.17 24.06
CA ALA A 220 10.72 11.09 25.17
C ALA A 220 11.26 12.48 24.80
N ASN A 221 11.79 12.70 23.59
CA ASN A 221 12.51 13.94 23.23
C ASN A 221 12.34 14.32 21.75
N LEU A 222 11.13 14.22 21.20
CA LEU A 222 10.84 14.83 19.89
C LEU A 222 10.97 16.35 20.04
N LYS A 223 12.05 16.94 19.49
CA LYS A 223 12.20 18.40 19.39
C LYS A 223 11.11 19.03 18.51
N GLU A 224 10.54 18.23 17.62
CA GLU A 224 9.55 18.61 16.62
C GLU A 224 8.62 17.41 16.38
N GLU A 225 7.31 17.59 16.52
CA GLU A 225 6.33 16.56 16.18
C GLU A 225 5.78 16.83 14.78
N ARG A 226 5.90 15.85 13.87
CA ARG A 226 5.40 15.94 12.50
C ARG A 226 4.21 15.02 12.30
N ILE A 227 3.15 15.55 11.72
CA ILE A 227 1.91 14.84 11.45
C ILE A 227 1.52 15.06 9.99
N VAL A 228 1.31 13.98 9.25
CA VAL A 228 0.64 14.05 7.95
C VAL A 228 -0.87 13.95 8.18
N TYR A 229 -1.60 14.98 7.76
CA TYR A 229 -3.05 14.94 7.68
C TYR A 229 -3.50 14.59 6.27
N LEU A 230 -4.22 13.48 6.16
CA LEU A 230 -4.83 13.00 4.92
C LEU A 230 -6.36 13.15 5.00
N PRO A 231 -6.98 14.10 4.30
CA PRO A 231 -8.43 14.18 4.23
C PRO A 231 -9.07 12.86 3.76
N ASN A 232 -10.29 12.54 4.21
CA ASN A 232 -10.98 11.31 3.82
C ASN A 232 -11.13 11.15 2.30
N LYS A 233 -11.19 12.26 1.56
CA LYS A 233 -11.23 12.26 0.10
C LYS A 233 -9.97 11.62 -0.53
N CYS A 234 -8.83 11.62 0.15
CA CYS A 234 -7.61 10.91 -0.25
C CYS A 234 -7.72 9.39 -0.15
N LEU A 235 -8.55 8.91 0.77
CA LEU A 235 -8.62 7.50 1.14
C LEU A 235 -9.65 6.74 0.29
N LYS A 236 -10.59 7.46 -0.33
CA LYS A 236 -11.60 6.89 -1.23
C LYS A 236 -10.99 6.38 -2.53
N SER A 237 -11.68 5.46 -3.18
CA SER A 237 -11.29 4.86 -4.47
C SER A 237 -11.88 5.59 -5.68
N ASP A 238 -12.45 6.78 -5.47
CA ASP A 238 -13.27 7.46 -6.47
C ASP A 238 -12.44 8.03 -7.64
N SER A 239 -13.05 8.08 -8.81
CA SER A 239 -12.46 8.61 -10.06
C SER A 239 -12.16 10.11 -10.03
N ASN A 240 -12.83 10.85 -9.12
CA ASN A 240 -12.62 12.28 -8.87
C ASN A 240 -11.78 12.47 -7.61
N LEU A 241 -10.48 12.15 -7.72
CA LEU A 241 -9.53 12.21 -6.62
C LEU A 241 -9.27 13.67 -6.21
N LEU A 242 -9.90 14.11 -5.12
CA LEU A 242 -9.74 15.43 -4.53
C LEU A 242 -8.96 15.30 -3.21
N CYS A 243 -7.66 15.10 -3.30
CA CYS A 243 -6.81 14.87 -2.15
C CYS A 243 -5.81 16.00 -1.94
N THR A 244 -6.01 16.81 -0.90
CA THR A 244 -5.10 17.88 -0.48
C THR A 244 -4.48 17.50 0.86
N PRO A 245 -3.38 16.74 0.88
CA PRO A 245 -2.72 16.37 2.12
C PRO A 245 -1.91 17.54 2.66
N TYR A 246 -1.68 17.52 3.98
CA TYR A 246 -0.93 18.55 4.67
C TYR A 246 0.11 17.93 5.60
N MET A 247 1.28 18.54 5.68
CA MET A 247 2.29 18.26 6.69
C MET A 247 2.17 19.30 7.80
N CYS A 248 1.87 18.85 9.00
CA CYS A 248 1.68 19.68 10.17
C CYS A 248 2.85 19.49 11.14
N ILE A 249 3.49 20.59 11.49
CA ILE A 249 4.67 20.63 12.36
C ILE A 249 4.30 21.37 13.65
N LYS A 250 4.61 20.76 14.79
CA LYS A 250 4.51 21.41 16.10
C LYS A 250 5.89 21.76 16.61
N ASN A 251 6.06 23.05 16.88
CA ASN A 251 7.19 23.57 17.64
C ASN A 251 6.80 23.59 19.12
N ASN A 252 7.73 23.21 20.00
CA ASN A 252 7.54 22.96 21.44
C ASN A 252 6.85 24.06 22.27
N LEU A 253 6.60 25.25 21.70
CA LEU A 253 6.04 26.40 22.38
C LEU A 253 4.50 26.52 22.29
N ASN A 254 3.84 25.86 21.33
CA ASN A 254 2.40 26.01 21.08
C ASN A 254 1.64 24.67 21.08
N GLU A 255 0.36 24.70 21.44
CA GLU A 255 -0.57 23.55 21.30
C GLU A 255 -1.11 23.36 19.87
N SER A 256 -0.82 24.31 18.98
CA SER A 256 -1.19 24.29 17.57
C SER A 256 -0.03 23.86 16.67
N TYR A 257 -0.34 23.11 15.63
CA TYR A 257 0.57 22.73 14.56
C TYR A 257 0.38 23.70 13.40
N SER A 258 1.48 24.20 12.85
CA SER A 258 1.47 24.90 11.56
C SER A 258 1.45 23.86 10.47
N CYS A 259 0.53 23.98 9.51
CA CYS A 259 0.39 23.01 8.45
C CYS A 259 0.73 23.64 7.10
N GLU A 260 1.61 22.98 6.37
CA GLU A 260 1.98 23.32 5.01
C GLU A 260 1.38 22.30 4.05
N TYR A 261 1.01 22.74 2.85
CA TYR A 261 0.59 21.82 1.81
C TYR A 261 1.77 20.96 1.39
N GLU A 262 1.49 19.71 1.01
CA GLU A 262 2.48 18.84 0.40
C GLU A 262 1.93 18.29 -0.92
N GLU A 263 2.80 18.24 -1.94
CA GLU A 263 2.47 17.54 -3.17
C GLU A 263 2.45 16.04 -2.90
N ILE A 264 1.53 15.34 -3.55
CA ILE A 264 1.37 13.90 -3.35
C ILE A 264 1.16 13.18 -4.66
N SER A 265 1.76 12.00 -4.75
CA SER A 265 1.53 11.03 -5.80
C SER A 265 0.74 9.88 -5.21
N ILE A 266 -0.19 9.36 -5.99
CA ILE A 266 -1.13 8.34 -5.53
C ILE A 266 -1.16 7.23 -6.57
N VAL A 267 -0.93 6.00 -6.14
CA VAL A 267 -1.17 4.79 -6.93
C VAL A 267 -2.53 4.22 -6.55
N LYS A 268 -3.33 3.81 -7.54
CA LYS A 268 -4.63 3.16 -7.33
C LYS A 268 -4.88 2.11 -8.41
N ASN A 269 -5.88 1.27 -8.16
CA ASN A 269 -6.43 0.33 -9.14
C ASN A 269 -5.34 -0.56 -9.74
N ILE A 270 -4.64 -1.33 -8.91
CA ILE A 270 -3.68 -2.33 -9.39
C ILE A 270 -4.45 -3.61 -9.76
N PHE A 271 -4.38 -4.00 -11.04
CA PHE A 271 -5.03 -5.20 -11.55
C PHE A 271 -4.18 -5.86 -12.63
N PRO A 272 -4.28 -7.20 -12.84
CA PRO A 272 -3.62 -7.87 -13.95
C PRO A 272 -4.00 -7.23 -15.29
N SER A 273 -3.01 -6.89 -16.10
CA SER A 273 -3.19 -6.27 -17.40
C SER A 273 -3.76 -7.30 -18.39
N PRO A 274 -4.88 -7.01 -19.09
CA PRO A 274 -5.45 -7.93 -20.07
C PRO A 274 -4.56 -8.19 -21.30
N GLU A 275 -3.53 -7.36 -21.54
CA GLU A 275 -2.53 -7.57 -22.61
C GLU A 275 -1.74 -8.90 -22.44
N THR A 276 -1.87 -9.61 -21.32
CA THR A 276 -1.09 -10.82 -20.98
C THR A 276 -1.73 -12.19 -21.24
N PHE A 277 -2.87 -12.28 -21.95
CA PHE A 277 -3.26 -13.61 -22.46
C PHE A 277 -2.32 -14.14 -23.57
N LYS A 278 -1.35 -13.35 -24.04
CA LYS A 278 -0.17 -13.92 -24.70
C LYS A 278 0.71 -14.53 -23.63
N ALA A 279 0.53 -15.83 -23.43
CA ALA A 279 1.40 -16.69 -22.64
C ALA A 279 2.87 -16.33 -22.92
N ILE A 280 3.50 -15.63 -21.97
CA ILE A 280 4.94 -15.65 -21.86
C ILE A 280 5.24 -17.12 -21.61
N SER A 281 5.78 -17.80 -22.62
CA SER A 281 6.28 -19.17 -22.53
C SER A 281 7.13 -19.26 -21.29
N THR A 282 6.57 -19.88 -20.26
CA THR A 282 7.19 -20.04 -18.96
C THR A 282 8.32 -21.05 -19.12
N ASN A 283 9.55 -20.58 -19.30
CA ASN A 283 10.69 -21.25 -18.65
C ASN A 283 10.65 -20.87 -17.16
N HIS A 284 9.51 -21.12 -16.50
CA HIS A 284 9.55 -21.31 -15.07
C HIS A 284 10.23 -22.65 -14.88
N GLN A 285 11.43 -22.63 -14.29
CA GLN A 285 11.79 -23.76 -13.44
C GLN A 285 10.61 -23.93 -12.49
N ALA A 286 9.88 -25.02 -12.66
CA ALA A 286 8.75 -25.34 -11.83
C ALA A 286 9.20 -25.20 -10.38
N ILE A 287 8.70 -24.18 -9.68
CA ILE A 287 8.84 -24.12 -8.23
C ILE A 287 7.95 -25.24 -7.74
N TYR A 288 8.57 -26.40 -7.56
CA TYR A 288 8.02 -27.48 -6.77
C TYR A 288 7.79 -26.91 -5.37
N HIS A 289 6.55 -26.53 -5.07
CA HIS A 289 6.09 -26.77 -3.72
C HIS A 289 6.07 -28.28 -3.57
N GLU A 290 7.06 -28.84 -2.87
CA GLU A 290 6.90 -30.14 -2.23
C GLU A 290 5.74 -30.01 -1.24
N SER A 291 4.51 -30.05 -1.75
CA SER A 291 3.41 -30.59 -0.98
C SER A 291 3.81 -32.03 -0.71
N ASN A 292 4.25 -32.31 0.50
CA ASN A 292 4.49 -33.65 1.05
C ASN A 292 3.20 -34.49 1.13
N LEU A 293 2.26 -34.30 0.20
CA LEU A 293 1.17 -35.21 -0.08
C LEU A 293 1.70 -36.19 -1.13
N ARG A 294 2.27 -37.30 -0.66
CA ARG A 294 2.61 -38.46 -1.51
C ARG A 294 1.44 -38.72 -2.45
N SER A 295 1.70 -39.01 -3.72
CA SER A 295 0.67 -39.34 -4.74
C SER A 295 -0.38 -40.33 -4.22
N SER A 296 0.00 -41.26 -3.34
CA SER A 296 -0.90 -42.17 -2.64
C SER A 296 -2.00 -41.49 -1.81
N SER A 297 -1.76 -40.32 -1.22
CA SER A 297 -2.73 -39.55 -0.43
C SER A 297 -3.79 -38.85 -1.31
N VAL A 298 -3.40 -38.37 -2.49
CA VAL A 298 -4.33 -37.76 -3.47
C VAL A 298 -5.21 -38.84 -4.11
N TYR A 299 -4.62 -40.02 -4.41
CA TYR A 299 -5.39 -41.19 -4.80
C TYR A 299 -6.34 -41.67 -3.69
N ALA A 300 -5.91 -41.68 -2.43
CA ALA A 300 -6.77 -42.05 -1.31
C ALA A 300 -7.93 -41.06 -1.11
N MET A 301 -7.69 -39.75 -1.19
CA MET A 301 -8.74 -38.73 -1.06
C MET A 301 -9.77 -38.77 -2.21
N THR A 302 -9.36 -39.22 -3.40
CA THR A 302 -10.28 -39.37 -4.54
C THR A 302 -10.99 -40.72 -4.56
N LEU A 303 -10.37 -41.83 -4.10
CA LEU A 303 -10.99 -43.16 -4.07
C LEU A 303 -11.90 -43.42 -2.87
N MET A 304 -11.67 -42.77 -1.73
CA MET A 304 -12.46 -42.99 -0.50
C MET A 304 -13.97 -42.71 -0.68
N PRO A 305 -14.41 -41.62 -1.34
CA PRO A 305 -15.82 -41.40 -1.62
C PRO A 305 -16.44 -42.50 -2.49
N PHE A 306 -15.69 -43.00 -3.48
CA PHE A 306 -16.17 -44.08 -4.36
C PHE A 306 -16.28 -45.42 -3.63
N LEU A 307 -15.32 -45.77 -2.77
CA LEU A 307 -15.37 -46.98 -1.95
C LEU A 307 -16.57 -46.98 -0.99
N ILE A 308 -16.87 -45.84 -0.37
CA ILE A 308 -18.04 -45.70 0.49
C ILE A 308 -19.33 -45.96 -0.31
N ILE A 309 -19.48 -45.32 -1.48
CA ILE A 309 -20.65 -45.53 -2.36
C ILE A 309 -20.73 -47.00 -2.81
N PHE A 310 -19.61 -47.62 -3.14
CA PHE A 310 -19.55 -49.01 -3.58
C PHE A 310 -20.00 -49.99 -2.48
N ILE A 311 -19.59 -49.76 -1.23
CA ILE A 311 -20.04 -50.55 -0.07
C ILE A 311 -21.55 -50.40 0.12
N PHE A 312 -22.10 -49.17 0.06
CA PHE A 312 -23.53 -48.96 0.17
C PHE A 312 -24.31 -49.68 -0.94
N PHE A 313 -23.80 -49.65 -2.17
CA PHE A 313 -24.42 -50.34 -3.30
C PHE A 313 -24.43 -51.86 -3.10
N PHE A 314 -23.31 -52.44 -2.67
CA PHE A 314 -23.21 -53.88 -2.40
C PHE A 314 -24.05 -54.32 -1.19
N CYS A 315 -24.12 -53.52 -0.12
CA CYS A 315 -25.00 -53.79 1.01
C CYS A 315 -26.49 -53.74 0.59
N TYR A 316 -26.86 -52.80 -0.29
CA TYR A 316 -28.21 -52.70 -0.82
C TYR A 316 -28.57 -53.92 -1.69
N ILE A 317 -27.69 -54.29 -2.63
CA ILE A 317 -27.81 -55.50 -3.46
C ILE A 317 -27.91 -56.75 -2.58
N TYR A 318 -27.04 -56.91 -1.59
CA TYR A 318 -27.05 -58.05 -0.65
C TYR A 318 -28.37 -58.13 0.13
N LYS A 319 -28.91 -56.99 0.58
CA LYS A 319 -30.21 -56.93 1.27
C LYS A 319 -31.35 -57.40 0.36
N ILE A 320 -31.34 -57.04 -0.92
CA ILE A 320 -32.34 -57.50 -1.91
C ILE A 320 -32.24 -59.02 -2.12
N PHE A 321 -31.02 -59.54 -2.33
CA PHE A 321 -30.82 -60.99 -2.54
C PHE A 321 -31.16 -61.82 -1.31
N ARG A 322 -30.82 -61.34 -0.09
CA ARG A 322 -31.21 -62.00 1.17
C ARG A 322 -32.73 -62.00 1.37
N LYS A 323 -33.43 -60.95 0.94
CA LYS A 323 -34.90 -60.86 1.00
C LYS A 323 -35.59 -61.79 -0.02
N LYS A 324 -34.99 -62.02 -1.20
CA LYS A 324 -35.47 -63.01 -2.18
C LYS A 324 -35.25 -64.46 -1.71
N ARG A 325 -34.12 -64.79 -1.07
CA ARG A 325 -33.88 -66.14 -0.52
C ARG A 325 -34.84 -66.53 0.61
N ARG A 326 -35.31 -65.59 1.43
CA ARG A 326 -36.32 -65.84 2.48
C ARG A 326 -37.76 -66.07 1.97
N LYS A 327 -38.03 -65.86 0.68
CA LYS A 327 -39.34 -66.13 0.06
C LYS A 327 -39.40 -67.47 -0.69
N ILE A 328 -38.27 -68.18 -0.81
CA ILE A 328 -38.13 -69.42 -1.59
C ILE A 328 -37.89 -70.64 -0.66
N ASN A 329 -37.73 -70.42 0.65
CA ASN A 329 -37.77 -71.47 1.67
C ASN A 329 -39.10 -71.42 2.43
#